data_AF-A0A521D7X4-F1
#
_entry.id   AF-A0A521D7X4-F1
#
_cell.length_a   1.000
_cell.length_b   1.000
_cell.length_c   1.000
_cell.angle_alpha   90.00
_cell.angle_beta   90.00
_cell.angle_gamma   90.00
#
_symmetry.space_group_name_H-M   'P 1'
#
loop_
_entity.id
_entity.type
_entity.pdbx_description
1 polymer ?
#
loop_
_entity_poly.entity_id
_entity_poly.type
_entity_poly.pdbx_seq_one_letter_code
_entity_poly.pdbx_strand_id
1 'polypeptide(L)'
;MPDNGKNKTLIVIAGPTAIGKTALAIELARHLSTEIISADSRQFFREISIGTAKPSPEELAAAKHYFIDSHSITTFFSTGDFEKQALEVLAGIFAKNNTAIMVGGSGLYLDAVTKGLDELPDTDMQIREELNALFRIEGLEPIKERLAAADPEYYAKVDQFNPQRMIRGLEFFLSTGKKVSAFLTNSKKERPFNIIKIGLNLDRDLLYQRINHRVDLMLAEGLLDEVKGVTQYRDYNALKTVGYAELFDYLDGTLTYEAAVDKIKQNTRRFAKRQLTWFRRDKDIQWFEPQSPATAVIRYVDQILGK
;
A
#
# COMPACT_ATOMS: atom_id res chain seq x y z
N MET A 1 -5.81 37.08 4.30
CA MET A 1 -5.90 36.28 3.06
C MET A 1 -5.71 34.83 3.44
N PRO A 2 -6.55 33.89 3.01
CA PRO A 2 -6.32 32.47 3.32
C PRO A 2 -4.99 32.06 2.68
N ASP A 3 -4.11 31.49 3.50
CA ASP A 3 -2.82 30.94 3.10
C ASP A 3 -3.09 29.87 2.04
N ASN A 4 -2.67 30.11 0.81
CA ASN A 4 -3.14 29.40 -0.38
C ASN A 4 -2.51 27.99 -0.52
N GLY A 5 -2.20 27.32 0.60
CA GLY A 5 -1.56 26.01 0.66
C GLY A 5 -0.11 25.95 0.16
N LYS A 6 0.38 27.01 -0.49
CA LYS A 6 1.70 27.04 -1.19
C LYS A 6 2.91 26.85 -0.27
N ASN A 7 2.75 27.01 1.04
CA ASN A 7 3.80 26.75 2.03
C ASN A 7 3.72 25.36 2.68
N LYS A 8 2.70 24.56 2.37
CA LYS A 8 2.52 23.20 2.91
C LYS A 8 3.20 22.19 2.00
N THR A 9 3.92 21.24 2.58
CA THR A 9 4.68 20.25 1.83
C THR A 9 4.48 18.85 2.39
N LEU A 10 4.03 17.93 1.53
CA LEU A 10 3.99 16.50 1.80
C LEU A 10 5.28 15.84 1.30
N ILE A 11 6.03 15.22 2.21
CA ILE A 11 7.22 14.46 1.89
C ILE A 11 6.84 12.98 1.82
N VAL A 12 7.01 12.38 0.65
CA VAL A 12 6.67 10.98 0.38
C VAL A 12 7.92 10.13 0.39
N ILE A 13 7.96 9.12 1.26
CA ILE A 13 9.05 8.14 1.35
C ILE A 13 8.55 6.80 0.78
N ALA A 14 9.03 6.47 -0.40
CA ALA A 14 8.71 5.28 -1.16
C ALA A 14 9.89 4.31 -1.22
N GLY A 15 9.62 3.04 -1.51
CA GLY A 15 10.66 2.02 -1.67
C GLY A 15 10.19 0.61 -1.29
N PRO A 16 10.99 -0.41 -1.63
CA PRO A 16 10.61 -1.80 -1.39
C PRO A 16 10.53 -2.12 0.10
N THR A 17 9.88 -3.23 0.44
CA THR A 17 9.89 -3.76 1.80
C THR A 17 11.34 -4.07 2.27
N ALA A 18 11.60 -4.06 3.58
CA ALA A 18 12.92 -4.26 4.21
C ALA A 18 14.04 -3.25 3.86
N ILE A 19 13.72 -2.12 3.21
CA ILE A 19 14.73 -1.12 2.81
C ILE A 19 15.07 -0.07 3.88
N GLY A 20 14.29 0.01 4.97
CA GLY A 20 14.50 1.00 6.06
C GLY A 20 13.67 2.28 5.97
N LYS A 21 12.49 2.24 5.31
CA LYS A 21 11.61 3.41 5.17
C LYS A 21 11.14 4.00 6.50
N THR A 22 10.73 3.14 7.44
CA THR A 22 10.21 3.55 8.75
C THR A 22 11.25 4.33 9.54
N ALA A 23 12.47 3.80 9.65
CA ALA A 23 13.57 4.47 10.33
C ALA A 23 13.83 5.87 9.75
N LEU A 24 13.90 6.01 8.42
CA LEU A 24 14.08 7.30 7.77
C LEU A 24 12.89 8.25 8.03
N ALA A 25 11.65 7.73 7.98
CA ALA A 25 10.46 8.54 8.23
C ALA A 25 10.44 9.11 9.65
N ILE A 26 10.83 8.31 10.65
CA ILE A 26 10.94 8.73 12.05
C ILE A 26 12.01 9.80 12.21
N GLU A 27 13.18 9.60 11.64
CA GLU A 27 14.28 10.56 11.76
C GLU A 27 13.92 11.90 11.12
N LEU A 28 13.32 11.85 9.92
CA LEU A 28 12.85 13.06 9.23
C LEU A 28 11.68 13.73 9.98
N ALA A 29 10.77 12.94 10.58
CA ALA A 29 9.67 13.47 11.38
C ALA A 29 10.18 14.23 12.61
N ARG A 30 11.19 13.69 13.28
CA ARG A 30 11.85 14.35 14.42
C ARG A 30 12.57 15.63 13.98
N HIS A 31 13.33 15.58 12.89
CA HIS A 31 14.03 16.75 12.35
C HIS A 31 13.07 17.89 11.98
N LEU A 32 11.96 17.56 11.33
CA LEU A 32 10.96 18.55 10.89
C LEU A 32 9.88 18.86 11.92
N SER A 33 9.91 18.18 13.08
CA SER A 33 8.87 18.26 14.12
C SER A 33 7.46 18.02 13.56
N THR A 34 7.31 16.98 12.74
CA THR A 34 6.05 16.63 12.07
C THR A 34 5.61 15.20 12.35
N GLU A 35 4.49 14.80 11.73
CA GLU A 35 3.78 13.55 11.92
C GLU A 35 3.80 12.72 10.63
N ILE A 36 3.59 11.40 10.77
CA ILE A 36 3.77 10.42 9.71
C ILE A 36 2.42 9.77 9.37
N ILE A 37 2.12 9.64 8.09
CA ILE A 37 1.00 8.87 7.54
C ILE A 37 1.56 7.57 6.96
N SER A 38 1.16 6.42 7.51
CA SER A 38 1.48 5.13 6.90
C SER A 38 0.61 4.89 5.67
N ALA A 39 1.23 4.63 4.53
CA ALA A 39 0.61 4.21 3.28
C ALA A 39 0.95 2.75 2.97
N ASP A 40 0.75 1.88 3.96
CA ASP A 40 0.88 0.43 3.84
C ASP A 40 -0.46 -0.26 4.18
N SER A 41 -1.10 -0.81 3.15
CA SER A 41 -2.46 -1.37 3.24
C SER A 41 -2.59 -2.59 4.15
N ARG A 42 -1.49 -3.10 4.72
CA ARG A 42 -1.52 -4.22 5.68
C ARG A 42 -1.33 -3.74 7.12
N GLN A 43 -0.59 -2.66 7.33
CA GLN A 43 -0.33 -2.11 8.66
C GLN A 43 -1.54 -1.41 9.28
N PHE A 44 -2.59 -1.18 8.49
CA PHE A 44 -3.84 -0.59 8.95
C PHE A 44 -4.58 -1.46 9.97
N PHE A 45 -4.37 -2.78 9.92
CA PHE A 45 -5.23 -3.75 10.60
C PHE A 45 -4.65 -4.18 11.94
N ARG A 46 -5.43 -4.04 13.03
CA ARG A 46 -5.00 -4.31 14.41
C ARG A 46 -4.55 -5.75 14.64
N GLU A 47 -5.21 -6.70 14.00
CA GLU A 47 -5.06 -8.13 14.25
C GLU A 47 -3.75 -8.72 13.70
N ILE A 48 -2.99 -7.99 12.88
CA ILE A 48 -1.79 -8.51 12.19
C ILE A 48 -0.59 -7.57 12.30
N SER A 49 0.47 -7.95 13.01
CA SER A 49 1.63 -7.09 13.29
C SER A 49 2.93 -7.60 12.70
N ILE A 50 3.34 -8.82 13.08
CA ILE A 50 4.65 -9.39 12.75
C ILE A 50 4.78 -9.54 11.24
N GLY A 51 3.81 -10.20 10.60
CA GLY A 51 3.87 -10.47 9.16
C GLY A 51 3.73 -9.22 8.28
N THR A 52 3.29 -8.10 8.85
CA THR A 52 3.15 -6.81 8.16
C THR A 52 4.29 -5.84 8.44
N ALA A 53 5.28 -6.26 9.24
CA ALA A 53 6.41 -5.43 9.67
C ALA A 53 5.96 -4.08 10.23
N LYS A 54 4.95 -4.08 11.12
CA LYS A 54 4.54 -2.83 11.79
C LYS A 54 5.70 -2.23 12.56
N PRO A 55 5.76 -0.89 12.66
CA PRO A 55 6.73 -0.25 13.52
C PRO A 55 6.59 -0.75 14.97
N SER A 56 7.71 -0.92 15.65
CA SER A 56 7.71 -1.34 17.06
C SER A 56 7.06 -0.28 17.97
N PRO A 57 6.67 -0.62 19.21
CA PRO A 57 6.18 0.37 20.17
C PRO A 57 7.16 1.54 20.40
N GLU A 58 8.46 1.26 20.36
CA GLU A 58 9.52 2.28 20.48
C GLU A 58 9.54 3.21 19.25
N GLU A 59 9.39 2.66 18.05
CA GLU A 59 9.30 3.43 16.80
C GLU A 59 8.02 4.28 16.75
N LEU A 60 6.89 3.74 17.20
CA LEU A 60 5.62 4.46 17.31
C LEU A 60 5.65 5.56 18.38
N ALA A 61 6.42 5.37 19.45
CA ALA A 61 6.64 6.40 20.46
C ALA A 61 7.60 7.51 19.97
N ALA A 62 8.52 7.18 19.06
CA ALA A 62 9.50 8.13 18.54
C ALA A 62 8.89 9.16 17.58
N ALA A 63 7.81 8.82 16.86
CA ALA A 63 7.05 9.75 16.02
C ALA A 63 5.60 9.26 15.86
N LYS A 64 4.65 10.19 15.87
CA LYS A 64 3.23 9.86 15.70
C LYS A 64 2.97 9.33 14.29
N HIS A 65 2.43 8.10 14.21
CA HIS A 65 2.01 7.48 12.96
C HIS A 65 0.49 7.39 12.89
N TYR A 66 -0.08 7.83 11.77
CA TYR A 66 -1.46 7.57 11.39
C TYR A 66 -1.55 6.30 10.56
N PHE A 67 -2.74 5.69 10.59
CA PHE A 67 -3.07 4.47 9.87
C PHE A 67 -2.25 3.24 10.28
N ILE A 68 -1.59 3.23 11.43
CA ILE A 68 -1.17 1.98 12.08
C ILE A 68 -2.26 1.59 13.06
N ASP A 69 -2.72 0.33 13.02
CA ASP A 69 -3.76 -0.18 13.93
C ASP A 69 -5.09 0.60 13.89
N SER A 70 -5.37 1.26 12.77
CA SER A 70 -6.53 2.12 12.60
C SER A 70 -7.84 1.37 12.38
N HIS A 71 -7.79 0.17 11.78
CA HIS A 71 -8.96 -0.61 11.35
C HIS A 71 -8.89 -2.06 11.84
N SER A 72 -10.03 -2.76 11.83
CA SER A 72 -10.09 -4.22 11.97
C SER A 72 -9.94 -4.87 10.58
N ILE A 73 -9.39 -6.07 10.49
CA ILE A 73 -9.39 -6.88 9.25
C ILE A 73 -10.81 -7.02 8.66
N THR A 74 -11.84 -7.03 9.50
CA THR A 74 -13.23 -7.14 9.06
C THR A 74 -13.78 -5.85 8.45
N THR A 75 -13.11 -4.73 8.63
CA THR A 75 -13.50 -3.44 8.05
C THR A 75 -13.05 -3.38 6.59
N PHE A 76 -14.01 -3.24 5.68
CA PHE A 76 -13.70 -2.90 4.30
C PHE A 76 -13.08 -1.50 4.25
N PHE A 77 -11.85 -1.42 3.75
CA PHE A 77 -11.12 -0.16 3.62
C PHE A 77 -10.43 -0.12 2.25
N SER A 78 -10.94 0.75 1.38
CA SER A 78 -10.44 0.88 0.00
C SER A 78 -9.35 1.94 -0.12
N THR A 79 -8.66 1.95 -1.26
CA THR A 79 -7.73 3.04 -1.59
C THR A 79 -8.42 4.41 -1.68
N GLY A 80 -9.70 4.45 -2.06
CA GLY A 80 -10.49 5.68 -2.09
C GLY A 80 -10.81 6.20 -0.68
N ASP A 81 -11.11 5.29 0.25
CA ASP A 81 -11.30 5.64 1.67
C ASP A 81 -9.99 6.17 2.26
N PHE A 82 -8.87 5.53 1.93
CA PHE A 82 -7.55 6.01 2.32
C PHE A 82 -7.24 7.40 1.78
N GLU A 83 -7.51 7.69 0.50
CA GLU A 83 -7.31 9.03 -0.06
C GLU A 83 -8.07 10.08 0.75
N LYS A 84 -9.38 9.87 0.96
CA LYS A 84 -10.23 10.82 1.69
C LYS A 84 -9.72 11.05 3.11
N GLN A 85 -9.54 9.99 3.88
CA GLN A 85 -9.11 10.09 5.28
C GLN A 85 -7.67 10.61 5.40
N ALA A 86 -6.75 10.24 4.50
CA ALA A 86 -5.39 10.75 4.53
C ALA A 86 -5.34 12.25 4.25
N LEU A 87 -6.18 12.77 3.35
CA LEU A 87 -6.28 14.21 3.11
C LEU A 87 -6.84 14.97 4.32
N GLU A 88 -7.81 14.40 5.04
CA GLU A 88 -8.30 14.97 6.30
C GLU A 88 -7.21 15.02 7.37
N VAL A 89 -6.45 13.92 7.52
CA VAL A 89 -5.29 13.88 8.43
C VAL A 89 -4.24 14.91 8.02
N LEU A 90 -3.93 15.03 6.72
CA LEU A 90 -3.00 16.03 6.20
C LEU A 90 -3.45 17.45 6.52
N ALA A 91 -4.74 17.77 6.37
CA ALA A 91 -5.28 19.07 6.76
C ALA A 91 -5.08 19.33 8.26
N GLY A 92 -5.30 18.33 9.11
CA GLY A 92 -5.04 18.41 10.55
C GLY A 92 -3.57 18.63 10.91
N ILE A 93 -2.65 17.93 10.24
CA ILE A 93 -1.20 18.14 10.41
C ILE A 93 -0.82 19.54 9.92
N PHE A 94 -1.32 19.95 8.75
CA PHE A 94 -0.99 21.23 8.13
C PHE A 94 -1.55 22.42 8.89
N ALA A 95 -2.57 22.25 9.72
CA ALA A 95 -3.03 23.29 10.64
C ALA A 95 -1.98 23.65 11.70
N LYS A 96 -1.05 22.74 12.01
CA LYS A 96 -0.04 22.89 13.07
C LYS A 96 1.38 23.02 12.52
N ASN A 97 1.66 22.33 11.40
CA ASN A 97 2.97 22.23 10.79
C ASN A 97 2.92 22.63 9.30
N ASN A 98 4.06 23.00 8.71
CA ASN A 98 4.15 23.24 7.27
C ASN A 98 4.57 21.99 6.48
N THR A 99 4.93 20.92 7.18
CA THR A 99 5.37 19.67 6.57
C THR A 99 4.56 18.51 7.13
N ALA A 100 4.42 17.46 6.35
CA ALA A 100 3.89 16.15 6.75
C ALA A 100 4.67 15.06 6.02
N ILE A 101 4.77 13.87 6.61
CA ILE A 101 5.45 12.74 5.98
C ILE A 101 4.44 11.66 5.65
N MET A 102 4.51 11.09 4.45
CA MET A 102 3.77 9.88 4.09
C MET A 102 4.76 8.79 3.68
N VAL A 103 4.72 7.63 4.33
CA VAL A 103 5.69 6.55 4.12
C VAL A 103 4.98 5.26 3.76
N GLY A 104 5.45 4.55 2.73
CA GLY A 104 4.77 3.32 2.32
C GLY A 104 5.45 2.55 1.21
N GLY A 105 5.10 1.27 1.11
CA GLY A 105 5.47 0.40 0.00
C GLY A 105 4.37 0.23 -1.05
N SER A 106 3.16 0.69 -0.77
CA SER A 106 2.01 0.48 -1.65
C SER A 106 1.87 1.64 -2.62
N GLY A 107 2.44 1.47 -3.82
CA GLY A 107 2.43 2.52 -4.86
C GLY A 107 1.05 3.07 -5.19
N LEU A 108 0.01 2.22 -5.20
CA LEU A 108 -1.38 2.65 -5.42
C LEU A 108 -1.90 3.60 -4.32
N TYR A 109 -1.53 3.37 -3.06
CA TYR A 109 -1.96 4.20 -1.92
C TYR A 109 -1.24 5.55 -1.92
N LEU A 110 0.06 5.55 -2.22
CA LEU A 110 0.83 6.77 -2.40
C LEU A 110 0.31 7.59 -3.60
N ASP A 111 -0.02 6.93 -4.71
CA ASP A 111 -0.59 7.58 -5.89
C ASP A 111 -1.98 8.15 -5.61
N ALA A 112 -2.81 7.46 -4.84
CA ALA A 112 -4.14 7.97 -4.47
C ALA A 112 -4.05 9.33 -3.77
N VAL A 113 -3.12 9.50 -2.83
CA VAL A 113 -2.94 10.79 -2.15
C VAL A 113 -2.22 11.81 -3.05
N THR A 114 -1.19 11.41 -3.80
CA THR A 114 -0.35 12.36 -4.56
C THR A 114 -0.87 12.74 -5.95
N LYS A 115 -1.69 11.89 -6.55
CA LYS A 115 -2.25 12.08 -7.90
C LYS A 115 -3.77 12.17 -7.90
N GLY A 116 -4.42 11.67 -6.84
CA GLY A 116 -5.87 11.57 -6.77
C GLY A 116 -6.42 10.34 -7.48
N LEU A 117 -7.58 9.88 -7.04
CA LEU A 117 -8.37 8.88 -7.75
C LEU A 117 -9.56 9.55 -8.44
N ASP A 118 -9.95 8.99 -9.58
CA ASP A 118 -11.21 9.33 -10.22
C ASP A 118 -12.38 8.99 -9.29
N GLU A 119 -13.36 9.88 -9.22
CA GLU A 119 -14.55 9.66 -8.40
C GLU A 119 -15.47 8.67 -9.10
N LEU A 120 -15.52 7.47 -8.53
CA LEU A 120 -16.43 6.42 -8.95
C LEU A 120 -17.60 6.38 -7.98
N PRO A 121 -18.85 6.32 -8.48
CA PRO A 121 -19.99 5.97 -7.65
C PRO A 121 -19.76 4.70 -6.83
N ASP A 122 -20.39 4.65 -5.67
CA ASP A 122 -20.36 3.46 -4.82
C ASP A 122 -20.97 2.27 -5.56
N THR A 123 -20.44 1.10 -5.27
CA THR A 123 -20.86 -0.17 -5.86
C THR A 123 -21.48 -1.06 -4.81
N ASP A 124 -22.41 -1.91 -5.24
CA ASP A 124 -23.09 -2.83 -4.35
C ASP A 124 -22.18 -4.02 -4.00
N MET A 125 -21.95 -4.23 -2.70
CA MET A 125 -21.16 -5.35 -2.21
C MET A 125 -21.82 -6.71 -2.51
N GLN A 126 -23.15 -6.78 -2.58
CA GLN A 126 -23.86 -8.02 -2.93
C GLN A 126 -23.51 -8.47 -4.34
N ILE A 127 -23.46 -7.54 -5.31
CA ILE A 127 -23.05 -7.83 -6.69
C ILE A 127 -21.60 -8.36 -6.72
N ARG A 128 -20.70 -7.78 -5.92
CA ARG A 128 -19.33 -8.28 -5.81
C ARG A 128 -19.28 -9.70 -5.24
N GLU A 129 -20.09 -10.02 -4.24
CA GLU A 129 -20.16 -11.35 -3.65
C GLU A 129 -20.67 -12.39 -4.67
N GLU A 130 -21.71 -12.06 -5.42
CA GLU A 130 -22.25 -12.86 -6.51
C GLU A 130 -21.21 -13.11 -7.62
N LEU A 131 -20.50 -12.07 -8.06
CA LEU A 131 -19.46 -12.20 -9.08
C LEU A 131 -18.27 -13.02 -8.58
N ASN A 132 -17.90 -12.91 -7.30
CA ASN A 132 -16.88 -13.77 -6.70
C ASN A 132 -17.36 -15.22 -6.60
N ALA A 133 -18.64 -15.47 -6.32
CA ALA A 133 -19.22 -16.81 -6.32
C ALA A 133 -19.21 -17.41 -7.73
N LEU A 134 -19.62 -16.64 -8.73
CA LEU A 134 -19.54 -17.02 -10.14
C LEU A 134 -18.11 -17.37 -10.55
N PHE A 135 -17.14 -16.53 -10.19
CA PHE A 135 -15.72 -16.79 -10.47
C PHE A 135 -15.24 -18.11 -9.85
N ARG A 136 -15.68 -18.45 -8.65
CA ARG A 136 -15.31 -19.72 -7.98
C ARG A 136 -15.90 -20.95 -8.68
N ILE A 137 -17.10 -20.84 -9.24
CA ILE A 137 -17.83 -21.97 -9.83
C ILE A 137 -17.48 -22.16 -11.30
N GLU A 138 -17.50 -21.08 -12.08
CA GLU A 138 -17.41 -21.11 -13.55
C GLU A 138 -16.10 -20.53 -14.10
N GLY A 139 -15.26 -19.95 -13.24
CA GLY A 139 -14.01 -19.31 -13.65
C GLY A 139 -14.20 -17.89 -14.18
N LEU A 140 -13.17 -17.40 -14.89
CA LEU A 140 -13.09 -15.98 -15.29
C LEU A 140 -13.86 -15.65 -16.58
N GLU A 141 -14.08 -16.65 -17.42
CA GLU A 141 -14.57 -16.49 -18.78
C GLU A 141 -15.97 -15.87 -18.85
N PRO A 142 -16.95 -16.29 -18.04
CA PRO A 142 -18.26 -15.63 -18.01
C PRO A 142 -18.18 -14.16 -17.60
N ILE A 143 -17.23 -13.81 -16.71
CA ILE A 143 -17.03 -12.42 -16.27
C ILE A 143 -16.40 -11.60 -17.40
N LYS A 144 -15.45 -12.17 -18.14
CA LYS A 144 -14.81 -11.52 -19.30
C LYS A 144 -15.82 -11.24 -20.40
N GLU A 145 -16.67 -12.20 -20.73
CA GLU A 145 -17.72 -12.04 -21.75
C GLU A 145 -18.70 -10.92 -21.37
N ARG A 146 -19.20 -10.94 -20.13
CA ARG A 146 -20.12 -9.92 -19.62
C ARG A 146 -19.46 -8.54 -19.57
N LEU A 147 -18.20 -8.45 -19.14
CA LEU A 147 -17.47 -7.18 -19.10
C LEU A 147 -17.19 -6.64 -20.51
N ALA A 148 -16.81 -7.51 -21.46
CA ALA A 148 -16.55 -7.11 -22.84
C ALA A 148 -17.80 -6.54 -23.50
N ALA A 149 -18.99 -7.08 -23.20
CA ALA A 149 -20.26 -6.54 -23.67
C ALA A 149 -20.65 -5.22 -22.98
N ALA A 150 -20.43 -5.13 -21.66
CA ALA A 150 -20.80 -3.96 -20.86
C ALA A 150 -19.92 -2.73 -21.10
N ASP A 151 -18.60 -2.93 -21.09
CA ASP A 151 -17.59 -1.87 -21.23
C ASP A 151 -16.41 -2.35 -22.10
N PRO A 152 -16.57 -2.37 -23.44
CA PRO A 152 -15.54 -2.83 -24.37
C PRO A 152 -14.23 -2.03 -24.27
N GLU A 153 -14.33 -0.73 -23.97
CA GLU A 153 -13.19 0.18 -23.87
C GLU A 153 -12.34 -0.11 -22.64
N TYR A 154 -12.98 -0.33 -21.49
CA TYR A 154 -12.28 -0.77 -20.30
C TYR A 154 -11.68 -2.16 -20.52
N TYR A 155 -12.46 -3.10 -21.06
CA TYR A 155 -12.03 -4.49 -21.34
C TYR A 155 -10.77 -4.58 -22.22
N ALA A 156 -10.63 -3.68 -23.20
CA ALA A 156 -9.45 -3.63 -24.07
C ALA A 156 -8.17 -3.13 -23.35
N LYS A 157 -8.31 -2.33 -22.29
CA LYS A 157 -7.17 -1.72 -21.56
C LYS A 157 -6.77 -2.49 -20.31
N VAL A 158 -7.74 -3.13 -19.67
CA VAL A 158 -7.55 -3.83 -18.40
C VAL A 158 -6.83 -5.17 -18.62
N ASP A 159 -6.09 -5.60 -17.61
CA ASP A 159 -5.45 -6.93 -17.62
C ASP A 159 -6.50 -8.04 -17.54
N GLN A 160 -6.79 -8.65 -18.69
CA GLN A 160 -7.84 -9.66 -18.87
C GLN A 160 -7.59 -10.96 -18.09
N PHE A 161 -6.39 -11.16 -17.56
CA PHE A 161 -6.04 -12.31 -16.73
C PHE A 161 -6.09 -12.00 -15.24
N ASN A 162 -6.49 -10.79 -14.85
CA ASN A 162 -6.60 -10.38 -13.46
C ASN A 162 -8.07 -10.43 -12.99
N PRO A 163 -8.48 -11.46 -12.22
CA PRO A 163 -9.86 -11.63 -11.81
C PRO A 163 -10.41 -10.45 -11.02
N GLN A 164 -9.60 -9.85 -10.15
CA GLN A 164 -10.03 -8.72 -9.34
C GLN A 164 -10.38 -7.50 -10.20
N ARG A 165 -9.60 -7.23 -11.25
CA ARG A 165 -9.88 -6.13 -12.17
C ARG A 165 -11.09 -6.40 -13.05
N MET A 166 -11.27 -7.63 -13.52
CA MET A 166 -12.45 -8.02 -14.29
C MET A 166 -13.72 -7.88 -13.46
N ILE A 167 -13.72 -8.46 -12.25
CA ILE A 167 -14.85 -8.39 -11.32
C ILE A 167 -15.15 -6.94 -10.97
N ARG A 168 -14.14 -6.11 -10.67
CA ARG A 168 -14.35 -4.69 -10.35
C ARG A 168 -14.99 -3.92 -11.50
N GLY A 169 -14.57 -4.18 -12.74
CA GLY A 169 -15.14 -3.55 -13.92
C GLY A 169 -16.62 -3.91 -14.11
N LEU A 170 -16.94 -5.19 -14.00
CA LEU A 170 -18.30 -5.69 -14.17
C LEU A 170 -19.21 -5.29 -12.99
N GLU A 171 -18.71 -5.37 -11.76
CA GLU A 171 -19.38 -4.90 -10.55
C GLU A 171 -19.83 -3.45 -10.70
N PHE A 172 -18.95 -2.58 -11.18
CA PHE A 172 -19.26 -1.17 -11.37
C PHE A 172 -20.40 -0.96 -12.36
N PHE A 173 -20.34 -1.64 -13.51
CA PHE A 173 -21.40 -1.55 -14.52
C PHE A 173 -22.74 -2.08 -14.00
N LEU A 174 -22.74 -3.24 -13.34
CA LEU A 174 -23.97 -3.84 -12.80
C LEU A 174 -24.55 -3.01 -11.65
N SER A 175 -23.71 -2.37 -10.83
CA SER A 175 -24.17 -1.52 -9.72
C SER A 175 -24.73 -0.18 -10.18
N THR A 176 -24.13 0.42 -11.22
CA THR A 176 -24.38 1.83 -11.57
C THR A 176 -25.08 2.04 -12.91
N GLY A 177 -25.10 1.02 -13.78
CA GLY A 177 -25.50 1.12 -15.18
C GLY A 177 -24.53 1.91 -16.06
N LYS A 178 -23.37 2.33 -15.53
CA LYS A 178 -22.41 3.17 -16.24
C LYS A 178 -21.11 2.42 -16.53
N LYS A 179 -20.42 2.84 -17.60
CA LYS A 179 -19.12 2.29 -18.00
C LYS A 179 -18.02 2.85 -17.12
N VAL A 180 -17.08 2.01 -16.67
CA VAL A 180 -15.87 2.47 -15.97
C VAL A 180 -15.04 3.36 -16.89
N SER A 181 -14.95 3.03 -18.18
CA SER A 181 -14.20 3.81 -19.16
C SER A 181 -14.62 5.28 -19.23
N ALA A 182 -15.89 5.58 -18.94
CA ALA A 182 -16.44 6.94 -18.93
C ALA A 182 -15.95 7.79 -17.74
N PHE A 183 -15.44 7.16 -16.68
CA PHE A 183 -14.95 7.84 -15.47
C PHE A 183 -13.43 7.87 -15.35
N LEU A 184 -12.70 7.04 -16.10
CA LEU A 184 -11.24 7.01 -16.08
C LEU A 184 -10.68 8.20 -16.86
N THR A 185 -10.59 9.35 -16.20
CA THR A 185 -10.05 10.57 -16.82
C THR A 185 -8.53 10.53 -16.94
N ASN A 186 -7.87 9.68 -16.13
CA ASN A 186 -6.41 9.66 -15.93
C ASN A 186 -5.85 11.05 -15.56
N SER A 187 -6.70 11.97 -15.09
CA SER A 187 -6.26 13.33 -14.74
C SER A 187 -5.61 13.31 -13.36
N LYS A 188 -4.46 13.97 -13.25
CA LYS A 188 -3.81 14.19 -11.96
C LYS A 188 -4.55 15.32 -11.26
N LYS A 189 -5.18 15.03 -10.12
CA LYS A 189 -5.80 16.03 -9.25
C LYS A 189 -4.71 16.94 -8.68
N GLU A 190 -4.93 18.25 -8.76
CA GLU A 190 -4.07 19.24 -8.12
C GLU A 190 -4.31 19.21 -6.60
N ARG A 191 -3.23 19.20 -5.81
CA ARG A 191 -3.30 19.17 -4.35
C ARG A 191 -2.97 20.55 -3.78
N PRO A 192 -3.60 20.97 -2.67
CA PRO A 192 -3.34 22.27 -2.05
C PRO A 192 -2.03 22.28 -1.23
N PHE A 193 -1.01 21.52 -1.66
CA PHE A 193 0.29 21.39 -1.02
C PHE A 193 1.32 20.89 -2.04
N ASN A 194 2.59 21.24 -1.79
CA ASN A 194 3.73 20.74 -2.56
C ASN A 194 4.00 19.27 -2.22
N ILE A 195 4.59 18.52 -3.15
CA ILE A 195 4.93 17.11 -2.95
C ILE A 195 6.41 16.90 -3.27
N ILE A 196 7.17 16.43 -2.28
CA ILE A 196 8.55 15.95 -2.45
C ILE A 196 8.50 14.43 -2.42
N LYS A 197 9.08 13.75 -3.42
CA LYS A 197 9.11 12.28 -3.47
C LYS A 197 10.53 11.75 -3.33
N ILE A 198 10.70 10.84 -2.38
CA ILE A 198 11.97 10.26 -1.99
C ILE A 198 11.85 8.75 -2.12
N GLY A 199 12.78 8.13 -2.83
CA GLY A 199 12.83 6.70 -3.05
C GLY A 199 14.06 6.10 -2.37
N LEU A 200 13.87 5.02 -1.63
CA LEU A 200 14.99 4.21 -1.15
C LEU A 200 15.23 3.04 -2.10
N ASN A 201 16.48 2.89 -2.54
CA ASN A 201 16.91 1.77 -3.36
C ASN A 201 18.26 1.24 -2.87
N LEU A 202 18.47 -0.05 -3.03
CA LEU A 202 19.71 -0.74 -2.70
C LEU A 202 20.03 -1.69 -3.85
N ASP A 203 21.28 -2.13 -3.92
CA ASP A 203 21.62 -3.25 -4.78
C ASP A 203 20.70 -4.46 -4.51
N ARG A 204 20.37 -5.18 -5.59
CA ARG A 204 19.38 -6.24 -5.57
C ARG A 204 19.77 -7.38 -4.63
N ASP A 205 21.05 -7.74 -4.59
CA ASP A 205 21.50 -8.89 -3.82
C ASP A 205 21.48 -8.56 -2.32
N LEU A 206 21.90 -7.35 -1.96
CA LEU A 206 21.79 -6.85 -0.60
C LEU A 206 20.32 -6.73 -0.14
N LEU A 207 19.42 -6.26 -1.01
CA LEU A 207 17.99 -6.20 -0.71
C LEU A 207 17.42 -7.60 -0.46
N TYR A 208 17.83 -8.59 -1.25
CA TYR A 208 17.38 -9.97 -1.09
C TYR A 208 17.90 -10.61 0.20
N GLN A 209 19.15 -10.34 0.57
CA GLN A 209 19.70 -10.75 1.87
C GLN A 209 18.90 -10.16 3.02
N ARG A 210 18.62 -8.85 3.00
CA ARG A 210 17.78 -8.18 4.02
C ARG A 210 16.38 -8.77 4.10
N ILE A 211 15.75 -9.03 2.95
CA ILE A 211 14.43 -9.66 2.90
C ILE A 211 14.44 -11.04 3.55
N ASN A 212 15.42 -11.89 3.19
CA ASN A 212 15.50 -13.24 3.72
C ASN A 212 15.73 -13.22 5.23
N HIS A 213 16.67 -12.40 5.70
CA HIS A 213 16.96 -12.25 7.12
C HIS A 213 15.74 -11.75 7.89
N ARG A 214 15.00 -10.77 7.35
CA ARG A 214 13.78 -10.28 8.00
C ARG A 214 12.69 -11.34 8.10
N VAL A 215 12.54 -12.20 7.10
CA VAL A 215 11.59 -13.33 7.17
C VAL A 215 12.01 -14.29 8.29
N ASP A 216 13.31 -14.58 8.42
CA ASP A 216 13.82 -15.42 9.50
C ASP A 216 13.55 -14.81 10.89
N LEU A 217 13.72 -13.50 11.04
CA LEU A 217 13.38 -12.77 12.27
C LEU A 217 11.88 -12.84 12.58
N MET A 218 11.01 -12.58 11.59
CA MET A 218 9.56 -12.66 11.78
C MET A 218 9.11 -14.04 12.28
N LEU A 219 9.69 -15.10 11.71
CA LEU A 219 9.39 -16.47 12.14
C LEU A 219 9.86 -16.72 13.58
N ALA A 220 11.05 -16.23 13.94
CA ALA A 220 11.58 -16.31 15.30
C ALA A 220 10.77 -15.49 16.32
N GLU A 221 10.18 -14.37 15.89
CA GLU A 221 9.29 -13.51 16.69
C GLU A 221 7.88 -14.11 16.89
N GLY A 222 7.57 -15.24 16.26
CA GLY A 222 6.28 -15.92 16.42
C GLY A 222 5.27 -15.63 15.32
N LEU A 223 5.71 -15.31 14.09
CA LEU A 223 4.80 -15.14 12.95
C LEU A 223 3.84 -16.32 12.77
N LEU A 224 4.31 -17.57 12.95
CA LEU A 224 3.45 -18.74 12.83
C LEU A 224 2.30 -18.72 13.86
N ASP A 225 2.56 -18.27 15.08
CA ASP A 225 1.54 -18.20 16.13
C ASP A 225 0.58 -17.04 15.89
N GLU A 226 1.06 -15.91 15.36
CA GLU A 226 0.19 -14.84 14.87
C GLU A 226 -0.75 -15.35 13.77
N VAL A 227 -0.24 -16.09 12.78
CA VAL A 227 -1.07 -16.68 11.70
C VAL A 227 -2.14 -17.61 12.25
N LYS A 228 -1.79 -18.49 13.20
CA LYS A 228 -2.78 -19.35 13.88
C LYS A 228 -3.87 -18.52 14.55
N GLY A 229 -3.50 -17.42 15.22
CA GLY A 229 -4.42 -16.53 15.93
C GLY A 229 -5.44 -15.82 15.04
N VAL A 230 -5.14 -15.64 13.76
CA VAL A 230 -6.00 -14.94 12.79
C VAL A 230 -6.66 -15.85 11.76
N THR A 231 -6.66 -17.18 11.99
CA THR A 231 -7.23 -18.18 11.06
C THR A 231 -8.69 -17.90 10.70
N GLN A 232 -9.49 -17.41 11.65
CA GLN A 232 -10.89 -17.03 11.40
C GLN A 232 -11.07 -15.93 10.34
N TYR A 233 -10.03 -15.13 10.08
CA TYR A 233 -10.06 -14.05 9.10
C TYR A 233 -9.43 -14.43 7.76
N ARG A 234 -9.03 -15.70 7.56
CA ARG A 234 -8.21 -16.15 6.43
C ARG A 234 -8.73 -15.71 5.05
N ASP A 235 -10.04 -15.64 4.86
CA ASP A 235 -10.65 -15.27 3.59
C ASP A 235 -10.63 -13.78 3.27
N TYR A 236 -10.34 -12.93 4.27
CA TYR A 236 -10.23 -11.49 4.09
C TYR A 236 -8.98 -11.12 3.30
N ASN A 237 -9.11 -10.11 2.44
CA ASN A 237 -8.03 -9.66 1.55
C ASN A 237 -6.77 -9.17 2.31
N ALA A 238 -6.90 -8.80 3.58
CA ALA A 238 -5.77 -8.46 4.44
C ALA A 238 -4.78 -9.63 4.58
N LEU A 239 -5.30 -10.85 4.69
CA LEU A 239 -4.53 -12.08 4.91
C LEU A 239 -4.14 -12.82 3.63
N LYS A 240 -4.66 -12.40 2.48
CA LYS A 240 -4.20 -12.82 1.15
C LYS A 240 -2.91 -12.09 0.78
N THR A 241 -1.92 -12.14 1.66
CA THR A 241 -0.63 -11.45 1.53
C THR A 241 0.51 -12.39 1.88
N VAL A 242 1.72 -12.03 1.40
CA VAL A 242 2.93 -12.81 1.63
C VAL A 242 3.21 -12.95 3.12
N GLY A 243 3.60 -14.14 3.57
CA GLY A 243 3.80 -14.49 4.97
C GLY A 243 2.63 -15.28 5.51
N TYR A 244 1.41 -14.76 5.36
CA TYR A 244 0.19 -15.39 5.88
C TYR A 244 -0.30 -16.52 4.97
N ALA A 245 -0.41 -16.26 3.66
CA ALA A 245 -0.92 -17.25 2.71
C ALA A 245 -0.10 -18.54 2.72
N GLU A 246 1.24 -18.42 2.70
CA GLU A 246 2.14 -19.58 2.73
C GLU A 246 2.09 -20.34 4.06
N LEU A 247 1.90 -19.66 5.18
CA LEU A 247 1.79 -20.32 6.49
C LEU A 247 0.41 -20.97 6.67
N PHE A 248 -0.64 -20.41 6.09
CA PHE A 248 -1.93 -21.12 6.01
C PHE A 248 -1.83 -22.40 5.16
N ASP A 249 -1.12 -22.37 4.02
CA ASP A 249 -0.88 -23.56 3.20
C ASP A 249 -0.14 -24.66 4.01
N TYR A 250 0.80 -24.27 4.87
CA TYR A 250 1.46 -25.17 5.81
C TYR A 250 0.49 -25.73 6.87
N LEU A 251 -0.33 -24.88 7.49
CA LEU A 251 -1.31 -25.30 8.49
C LEU A 251 -2.36 -26.27 7.93
N ASP A 252 -2.65 -26.19 6.63
CA ASP A 252 -3.53 -27.13 5.92
C ASP A 252 -2.84 -28.44 5.52
N GLY A 253 -1.53 -28.57 5.75
CA GLY A 253 -0.74 -29.74 5.33
C GLY A 253 -0.47 -29.81 3.83
N THR A 254 -0.71 -28.72 3.07
CA THR A 254 -0.42 -28.68 1.62
C THR A 254 1.06 -28.45 1.31
N LEU A 255 1.82 -27.94 2.28
CA LEU A 255 3.27 -27.70 2.21
C LEU A 255 3.94 -28.13 3.51
N THR A 256 5.23 -28.49 3.45
CA THR A 256 6.07 -28.58 4.66
C THR A 256 6.39 -27.18 5.18
N TYR A 257 6.80 -27.09 6.44
CA TYR A 257 7.20 -25.81 7.05
C TYR A 257 8.35 -25.17 6.28
N GLU A 258 9.38 -25.94 5.93
CA GLU A 258 10.55 -25.47 5.19
C GLU A 258 10.15 -24.92 3.80
N ALA A 259 9.25 -25.63 3.11
CA ALA A 259 8.74 -25.20 1.80
C ALA A 259 7.92 -23.91 1.91
N ALA A 260 7.13 -23.74 2.98
CA ALA A 260 6.41 -22.50 3.24
C ALA A 260 7.39 -21.33 3.49
N VAL A 261 8.41 -21.52 4.33
CA VAL A 261 9.44 -20.50 4.59
C VAL A 261 10.15 -20.07 3.30
N ASP A 262 10.56 -21.02 2.46
CA ASP A 262 11.19 -20.72 1.18
C ASP A 262 10.27 -19.93 0.23
N LYS A 263 8.98 -20.28 0.20
CA LYS A 263 7.97 -19.54 -0.56
C LYS A 263 7.78 -18.12 -0.01
N ILE A 264 7.74 -17.90 1.30
CA ILE A 264 7.63 -16.57 1.90
C ILE A 264 8.80 -15.70 1.44
N LYS A 265 10.03 -16.23 1.55
CA LYS A 265 11.24 -15.52 1.10
C LYS A 265 11.16 -15.20 -0.40
N GLN A 266 10.80 -16.18 -1.23
CA GLN A 266 10.67 -16.00 -2.69
C GLN A 266 9.61 -14.95 -3.05
N ASN A 267 8.42 -15.04 -2.47
CA ASN A 267 7.31 -14.16 -2.77
C ASN A 267 7.54 -12.75 -2.22
N THR A 268 8.24 -12.59 -1.11
CA THR A 268 8.66 -11.27 -0.59
C THR A 268 9.64 -10.61 -1.55
N ARG A 269 10.60 -11.36 -2.12
CA ARG A 269 11.50 -10.84 -3.17
C ARG A 269 10.75 -10.43 -4.44
N ARG A 270 9.75 -11.22 -4.86
CA ARG A 270 8.88 -10.89 -6.01
C ARG A 270 8.06 -9.63 -5.72
N PHE A 271 7.53 -9.49 -4.51
CA PHE A 271 6.80 -8.31 -4.07
C PHE A 271 7.67 -7.05 -4.09
N ALA A 272 8.87 -7.11 -3.51
CA ALA A 272 9.85 -6.02 -3.55
C ALA A 272 10.22 -5.61 -4.99
N LYS A 273 10.40 -6.58 -5.89
CA LYS A 273 10.61 -6.31 -7.32
C LYS A 273 9.44 -5.54 -7.93
N ARG A 274 8.19 -5.96 -7.67
CA ARG A 274 6.98 -5.25 -8.16
C ARG A 274 6.90 -3.82 -7.63
N GLN A 275 7.23 -3.60 -6.36
CA GLN A 275 7.28 -2.26 -5.76
C GLN A 275 8.31 -1.38 -6.48
N LEU A 276 9.53 -1.86 -6.69
CA LEU A 276 10.56 -1.13 -7.43
C LEU A 276 10.13 -0.83 -8.88
N THR A 277 9.52 -1.80 -9.56
CA THR A 277 8.98 -1.61 -10.91
C THR A 277 7.90 -0.51 -10.94
N TRP A 278 7.06 -0.42 -9.91
CA TRP A 278 6.07 0.66 -9.79
C TRP A 278 6.75 2.02 -9.64
N PHE A 279 7.62 2.16 -8.64
CA PHE A 279 8.23 3.43 -8.28
C PHE A 279 9.18 3.97 -9.36
N ARG A 280 9.89 3.10 -10.11
CA ARG A 280 10.77 3.53 -11.22
C ARG A 280 10.05 4.20 -12.40
N ARG A 281 8.72 4.05 -12.49
CA ARG A 281 7.89 4.74 -13.50
C ARG A 281 7.72 6.22 -13.17
N ASP A 282 7.79 6.57 -11.89
CA ASP A 282 7.65 7.94 -11.43
C ASP A 282 9.01 8.64 -11.49
N LYS A 283 9.13 9.62 -12.40
CA LYS A 283 10.36 10.38 -12.64
C LYS A 283 10.58 11.50 -11.62
N ASP A 284 9.58 11.81 -10.80
CA ASP A 284 9.68 12.82 -9.75
C ASP A 284 10.37 12.28 -8.48
N ILE A 285 10.62 10.97 -8.41
CA ILE A 285 11.25 10.34 -7.24
C ILE A 285 12.76 10.56 -7.27
N GLN A 286 13.27 11.25 -6.25
CA GLN A 286 14.70 11.34 -5.98
C GLN A 286 15.16 10.11 -5.18
N TRP A 287 16.15 9.38 -5.69
CA TRP A 287 16.61 8.11 -5.12
C TRP A 287 17.82 8.26 -4.19
N PHE A 288 17.80 7.53 -3.07
CA PHE A 288 18.86 7.48 -2.06
C PHE A 288 19.16 6.04 -1.63
N GLU A 289 20.38 5.81 -1.15
CA GLU A 289 20.80 4.53 -0.58
C GLU A 289 20.61 4.48 0.96
N PRO A 290 20.20 3.32 1.52
CA PRO A 290 19.95 3.11 2.95
C PRO A 290 21.13 3.36 3.92
N GLN A 291 22.38 3.42 3.44
CA GLN A 291 23.55 3.58 4.31
C GLN A 291 24.01 5.03 4.50
N SER A 292 23.48 5.97 3.69
CA SER A 292 23.74 7.40 3.83
C SER A 292 22.48 8.27 4.03
N PRO A 293 21.30 7.76 4.46
CA PRO A 293 20.04 8.36 4.07
C PRO A 293 19.77 9.61 4.86
N ALA A 294 19.84 9.55 6.20
CA ALA A 294 19.24 10.63 6.97
C ALA A 294 19.93 11.96 6.74
N THR A 295 21.26 12.02 6.85
CA THR A 295 21.98 13.28 6.61
C THR A 295 21.84 13.78 5.17
N ALA A 296 21.80 12.89 4.17
CA ALA A 296 21.68 13.29 2.76
C ALA A 296 20.23 13.69 2.39
N VAL A 297 19.25 12.91 2.86
CA VAL A 297 17.81 13.14 2.68
C VAL A 297 17.38 14.39 3.42
N ILE A 298 17.80 14.56 4.67
CA ILE A 298 17.53 15.77 5.46
C ILE A 298 18.09 16.98 4.73
N ARG A 299 19.35 16.94 4.28
CA ARG A 299 19.95 18.04 3.52
C ARG A 299 19.19 18.36 2.24
N TYR A 300 18.79 17.33 1.49
CA TYR A 300 17.99 17.49 0.27
C TYR A 300 16.64 18.13 0.56
N VAL A 301 15.95 17.67 1.60
CA VAL A 301 14.65 18.22 2.02
C VAL A 301 14.80 19.66 2.51
N ASP A 302 15.78 19.95 3.37
CA ASP A 302 16.02 21.31 3.88
C ASP A 302 16.34 22.28 2.74
N GLN A 303 17.15 21.86 1.76
CA GLN A 303 17.45 22.66 0.57
C GLN A 303 16.18 23.01 -0.23
N ILE A 304 15.24 22.07 -0.39
CA ILE A 304 13.97 22.33 -1.10
C ILE A 304 13.04 23.21 -0.26
N LEU A 305 13.05 23.03 1.06
CA LEU A 305 12.25 23.83 1.98
C LEU A 305 12.84 25.23 2.25
N GLY A 306 14.06 25.51 1.76
CA GLY A 306 14.75 26.77 1.98
C GLY A 306 15.21 27.00 3.43
N LYS A 307 15.57 25.91 4.13
CA LYS A 307 16.11 25.93 5.50
C LYS A 307 17.64 25.90 5.51
#